data_AF-A0A7L1GF56-F1
#
_entry.id   AF-A0A7L1GF56-F1
#
_cell.length_a   1.000
_cell.length_b   1.000
_cell.length_c   1.000
_cell.angle_alpha   90.00
_cell.angle_beta   90.00
_cell.angle_gamma   90.00
#
_symmetry.space_group_name_H-M   'P 1'
#
loop_
_entity.id
_entity.type
_entity.pdbx_description
1 polymer ?
#
loop_
_entity_poly.entity_id
_entity_poly.type
_entity_poly.pdbx_seq_one_letter_code
_entity_poly.pdbx_strand_id
1 'polypeptide(L)'
;TFRLCCACIFILLLPALSDGGKLLVVPMAGSHWLSLQKVVEKLSERGHEVVLLMPEVSWHMKTSQAYTVKTYPVSVTLEEMDNGFREYLANHLEGLPFPMNILAIYNSSERAFRMWYAQCRDLFSSKETLQYLNQSSFDAVLTDPILICGATLANYLSLPYVFFMRGFPCNLHYDAPQCPSPLSYIPRLFSFNSDQMTFLQRVENALIAFLELVYCNGLYDDIVQLSSEVLQRDVSLMDLLNSASIWLLRFDFVFEYVRPVMPNMVFVGGINCVQKKPLSK
;
A
#
# COMPACT_ATOMS: atom_id res chain seq x y z
N THR A 1 55.29 -8.79 14.15
CA THR A 1 54.37 -7.64 13.97
C THR A 1 53.72 -7.54 12.59
N PHE A 2 54.23 -8.18 11.52
CA PHE A 2 53.63 -8.06 10.17
C PHE A 2 52.56 -9.11 9.78
N ARG A 3 52.29 -10.14 10.58
CA ARG A 3 51.26 -11.16 10.27
C ARG A 3 49.83 -10.79 10.70
N LEU A 4 49.66 -9.79 11.57
CA LEU A 4 48.34 -9.38 12.05
C LEU A 4 47.60 -8.46 11.05
N CYS A 5 48.31 -7.67 10.23
CA CYS A 5 47.68 -6.75 9.28
C CYS A 5 46.97 -7.46 8.12
N CYS A 6 47.52 -8.56 7.59
CA CYS A 6 46.88 -9.25 6.46
C CYS A 6 45.56 -9.92 6.84
N ALA A 7 45.43 -10.43 8.08
CA ALA A 7 44.18 -11.03 8.55
C ALA A 7 43.04 -10.00 8.68
N CYS A 8 43.35 -8.78 9.14
CA CYS A 8 42.36 -7.70 9.23
C CYS A 8 41.91 -7.19 7.85
N ILE A 9 42.79 -7.19 6.84
CA ILE A 9 42.46 -6.77 5.47
C ILE A 9 41.57 -7.81 4.78
N PHE A 10 41.75 -9.11 5.05
CA PHE A 10 40.86 -10.15 4.51
C PHE A 10 39.44 -10.10 5.09
N ILE A 11 39.27 -9.68 6.35
CA ILE A 11 37.95 -9.50 6.98
C ILE A 11 37.18 -8.32 6.36
N LEU A 12 37.88 -7.29 5.87
CA LEU A 12 37.28 -6.14 5.18
C LEU A 12 36.94 -6.40 3.69
N LEU A 13 37.45 -7.50 3.12
CA LEU A 13 37.24 -7.89 1.72
C LEU A 13 36.24 -9.05 1.55
N LEU A 14 35.84 -9.70 2.65
CA LEU A 14 34.59 -10.43 2.64
C LEU A 14 33.51 -9.37 2.42
N PRO A 15 32.64 -9.48 1.39
CA PRO A 15 31.45 -8.66 1.38
C PRO A 15 30.82 -8.92 2.74
N ALA A 16 30.70 -7.88 3.57
CA ALA A 16 29.89 -8.01 4.76
C ALA A 16 28.57 -8.56 4.23
N LEU A 17 28.28 -9.82 4.56
CA LEU A 17 26.93 -10.34 4.50
C LEU A 17 26.21 -9.41 5.48
N SER A 18 25.72 -8.29 4.95
CA SER A 18 24.86 -7.40 5.68
C SER A 18 23.71 -8.31 6.07
N ASP A 19 23.60 -8.60 7.36
CA ASP A 19 22.54 -9.42 7.88
C ASP A 19 21.24 -8.67 7.55
N GLY A 20 20.55 -9.13 6.51
CA GLY A 20 19.36 -8.46 6.03
C GLY A 20 18.21 -8.82 6.96
N GLY A 21 17.46 -7.82 7.41
CA GLY A 21 16.29 -8.07 8.25
C GLY A 21 15.27 -8.97 7.57
N LYS A 22 14.49 -9.68 8.38
CA LYS A 22 13.40 -10.56 7.97
C LYS A 22 12.12 -9.76 7.78
N LEU A 23 11.64 -9.69 6.54
CA LEU A 23 10.51 -8.85 6.14
C LEU A 23 9.26 -9.68 5.85
N LEU A 24 8.14 -9.29 6.46
CA LEU A 24 6.82 -9.76 6.06
C LEU A 24 6.26 -8.82 4.98
N VAL A 25 5.89 -9.35 3.83
CA VAL A 25 5.28 -8.57 2.75
C VAL A 25 3.79 -8.85 2.70
N VAL A 26 2.98 -7.80 2.84
CA VAL A 26 1.51 -7.86 2.74
C VAL A 26 1.06 -6.98 1.56
N PRO A 27 0.88 -7.56 0.36
CA PRO A 27 0.63 -6.81 -0.86
C PRO A 27 -0.86 -6.54 -1.09
N MET A 28 -1.13 -5.63 -2.02
CA MET A 28 -2.38 -5.60 -2.78
C MET A 28 -2.19 -6.36 -4.09
N ALA A 29 -3.19 -7.17 -4.46
CA ALA A 29 -3.14 -7.98 -5.68
C ALA A 29 -3.23 -7.10 -6.95
N GLY A 30 -3.18 -7.75 -8.13
CA GLY A 30 -3.35 -7.04 -9.40
C GLY A 30 -2.17 -6.14 -9.76
N SER A 31 -2.46 -4.94 -10.25
CA SER A 31 -1.45 -4.00 -10.76
C SER A 31 -0.49 -3.48 -9.68
N HIS A 32 -0.93 -3.44 -8.42
CA HIS A 32 -0.13 -3.02 -7.27
C HIS A 32 1.03 -4.00 -7.04
N TRP A 33 0.75 -5.31 -7.14
CA TRP A 33 1.75 -6.35 -6.97
C TRP A 33 2.89 -6.29 -7.98
N LEU A 34 2.62 -5.93 -9.24
CA LEU A 34 3.62 -5.99 -10.31
C LEU A 34 4.87 -5.13 -10.03
N SER A 35 4.68 -3.95 -9.43
CA SER A 35 5.81 -3.08 -9.05
C SER A 35 6.44 -3.53 -7.73
N LEU A 36 5.62 -3.93 -6.76
CA LEU A 36 6.10 -4.39 -5.45
C LEU A 36 6.93 -5.67 -5.58
N GLN A 37 6.56 -6.59 -6.48
CA GLN A 37 7.31 -7.82 -6.76
C GLN A 37 8.78 -7.53 -7.10
N LYS A 38 9.05 -6.51 -7.91
CA LYS A 38 10.42 -6.13 -8.27
C LYS A 38 11.22 -5.57 -7.10
N VAL A 39 10.55 -4.87 -6.19
CA VAL A 39 11.17 -4.41 -4.95
C VAL A 39 11.50 -5.61 -4.06
N VAL A 40 10.55 -6.53 -3.90
CA VAL A 40 10.70 -7.75 -3.09
C VAL A 40 11.84 -8.63 -3.61
N GLU A 41 11.91 -8.88 -4.92
CA GLU A 41 13.03 -9.59 -5.55
C GLU A 41 14.38 -8.92 -5.21
N LYS A 42 14.45 -7.59 -5.29
CA LYS A 42 15.67 -6.82 -4.98
C LYS A 42 16.01 -6.72 -3.49
N LEU A 43 15.05 -6.89 -2.60
CA LEU A 43 15.29 -7.01 -1.16
C LEU A 43 15.92 -8.37 -0.85
N SER A 44 15.35 -9.45 -1.41
CA SER A 44 15.91 -10.80 -1.29
C SER A 44 17.34 -10.89 -1.84
N GLU A 45 17.59 -10.34 -3.03
CA GLU A 45 18.95 -10.30 -3.62
C GLU A 45 19.96 -9.55 -2.74
N ARG A 46 19.50 -8.62 -1.90
CA ARG A 46 20.34 -7.85 -0.97
C ARG A 46 20.50 -8.52 0.40
N GLY A 47 20.01 -9.74 0.57
CA GLY A 47 20.21 -10.53 1.78
C GLY A 47 19.08 -10.48 2.80
N HIS A 48 17.97 -9.79 2.51
CA HIS A 48 16.79 -9.85 3.37
C HIS A 48 16.10 -11.22 3.27
N GLU A 49 15.73 -11.80 4.41
CA GLU A 49 14.79 -12.93 4.42
C GLU A 49 13.37 -12.39 4.18
N VAL A 50 12.78 -12.69 3.03
CA VAL A 50 11.46 -12.16 2.69
C VAL A 50 10.40 -13.25 2.67
N VAL A 51 9.29 -13.01 3.37
CA VAL A 51 8.08 -13.85 3.34
C VAL A 51 6.93 -13.04 2.77
N LEU A 52 6.42 -13.46 1.61
CA LEU A 52 5.21 -12.94 1.01
C LEU A 52 3.99 -13.62 1.62
N LEU A 53 3.13 -12.86 2.28
CA LEU A 53 1.82 -13.31 2.74
C LEU A 53 0.77 -12.94 1.69
N MET A 54 0.07 -13.93 1.13
CA MET A 54 -0.96 -13.69 0.12
C MET A 54 -2.17 -14.60 0.27
N PRO A 55 -3.38 -14.18 -0.14
CA PRO A 55 -4.53 -15.07 -0.12
C PRO A 55 -4.35 -16.22 -1.14
N GLU A 56 -4.92 -17.38 -0.84
CA GLU A 56 -4.90 -18.54 -1.76
C GLU A 56 -5.57 -18.24 -3.10
N VAL A 57 -6.59 -17.37 -3.09
CA VAL A 57 -7.28 -16.86 -4.27
C VAL A 57 -6.90 -15.40 -4.47
N SER A 58 -6.24 -15.08 -5.59
CA SER A 58 -5.77 -13.72 -5.86
C SER A 58 -5.59 -13.42 -7.35
N TRP A 59 -5.74 -12.15 -7.73
CA TRP A 59 -5.50 -11.67 -9.07
C TRP A 59 -4.03 -11.45 -9.39
N HIS A 60 -3.58 -12.00 -10.52
CA HIS A 60 -2.33 -11.63 -11.18
C HIS A 60 -1.08 -11.63 -10.26
N MET A 61 -1.10 -12.44 -9.20
CA MET A 61 -0.01 -12.59 -8.26
C MET A 61 0.93 -13.72 -8.64
N LYS A 62 1.60 -13.59 -9.80
CA LYS A 62 2.70 -14.51 -10.13
C LYS A 62 3.83 -14.31 -9.11
N THR A 63 4.37 -15.41 -8.60
CA THR A 63 5.47 -15.40 -7.61
C THR A 63 6.79 -15.78 -8.28
N SER A 64 7.89 -15.60 -7.54
CA SER A 64 9.23 -15.99 -7.97
C SER A 64 9.87 -16.88 -6.91
N GLN A 65 10.98 -17.52 -7.23
CA GLN A 65 11.77 -18.32 -6.28
C GLN A 65 12.66 -17.48 -5.36
N ALA A 66 12.66 -16.14 -5.50
CA ALA A 66 13.54 -15.25 -4.73
C ALA A 66 13.11 -15.07 -3.27
N TYR A 67 11.91 -15.48 -2.87
CA TYR A 67 11.36 -15.27 -1.54
C TYR A 67 10.40 -16.40 -1.17
N THR A 68 10.15 -16.56 0.13
CA THR A 68 9.19 -17.53 0.65
C THR A 68 7.78 -17.02 0.43
N VAL A 69 6.86 -17.92 0.09
CA VAL A 69 5.43 -17.60 -0.04
C VAL A 69 4.66 -18.35 1.04
N LYS A 70 3.87 -17.61 1.84
CA LYS A 70 2.90 -18.15 2.78
C LYS A 70 1.51 -17.75 2.32
N THR A 71 0.66 -18.74 2.10
CA THR A 71 -0.74 -18.50 1.76
C THR A 71 -1.64 -18.59 2.99
N TYR A 72 -2.81 -17.97 2.92
CA TYR A 72 -3.87 -18.10 3.91
C TYR A 72 -5.23 -18.34 3.24
N PRO A 73 -6.12 -19.12 3.87
CA PRO A 73 -7.41 -19.47 3.29
C PRO A 73 -8.31 -18.23 3.20
N VAL A 74 -9.11 -18.16 2.15
CA VAL A 74 -10.09 -17.09 1.93
C VAL A 74 -11.43 -17.67 1.49
N SER A 75 -12.50 -16.99 1.88
CA SER A 75 -13.88 -17.30 1.53
C SER A 75 -14.27 -16.77 0.14
N VAL A 76 -13.65 -15.68 -0.30
CA VAL A 76 -13.93 -15.01 -1.57
C VAL A 76 -13.38 -15.83 -2.74
N THR A 77 -14.24 -16.12 -3.73
CA THR A 77 -13.90 -16.84 -4.94
C THR A 77 -13.36 -15.92 -6.04
N LEU A 78 -12.62 -16.48 -7.00
CA LEU A 78 -12.08 -15.71 -8.13
C LEU A 78 -13.20 -15.10 -9.00
N GLU A 79 -14.31 -15.82 -9.15
CA GLU A 79 -15.48 -15.36 -9.91
C GLU A 79 -16.14 -14.14 -9.25
N GLU A 80 -16.30 -14.15 -7.92
CA GLU A 80 -16.83 -13.01 -7.18
C GLU A 80 -15.92 -11.78 -7.33
N MET A 81 -14.60 -11.98 -7.22
CA MET A 81 -13.64 -10.90 -7.48
C MET A 81 -13.83 -10.37 -8.91
N ASP A 82 -13.79 -11.24 -9.92
CA ASP A 82 -13.90 -10.87 -11.35
C ASP A 82 -15.18 -10.09 -11.64
N ASN A 83 -16.31 -10.52 -11.09
CA ASN A 83 -17.59 -9.86 -11.24
C ASN A 83 -17.58 -8.47 -10.58
N GLY A 84 -17.06 -8.35 -9.36
CA GLY A 84 -16.94 -7.07 -8.67
C GLY A 84 -16.01 -6.09 -9.40
N PHE A 85 -14.92 -6.57 -10.01
CA PHE A 85 -14.05 -5.71 -10.82
C PHE A 85 -14.70 -5.28 -12.14
N ARG A 86 -15.42 -6.18 -12.80
CA ARG A 86 -16.17 -5.83 -14.03
C ARG A 86 -17.21 -4.77 -13.76
N GLU A 87 -17.94 -4.88 -12.66
CA GLU A 87 -18.91 -3.87 -12.23
C GLU A 87 -18.22 -2.54 -11.87
N TYR A 88 -17.13 -2.59 -11.12
CA TYR A 88 -16.32 -1.40 -10.81
C TYR A 88 -15.88 -0.68 -12.09
N LEU A 89 -15.29 -1.43 -13.03
CA LEU A 89 -14.82 -0.89 -14.30
C LEU A 89 -15.97 -0.35 -15.15
N ALA A 90 -17.08 -1.08 -15.26
CA ALA A 90 -18.25 -0.64 -16.02
C ALA A 90 -18.77 0.70 -15.50
N ASN A 91 -18.98 0.84 -14.18
CA ASN A 91 -19.47 2.07 -13.58
C ASN A 91 -18.51 3.26 -13.74
N HIS A 92 -17.19 3.01 -13.75
CA HIS A 92 -16.19 4.06 -13.98
C HIS A 92 -16.07 4.49 -15.45
N LEU A 93 -16.45 3.62 -16.40
CA LEU A 93 -16.36 3.89 -17.84
C LEU A 93 -17.67 4.31 -18.49
N GLU A 94 -18.82 3.97 -17.89
CA GLU A 94 -20.14 4.22 -18.47
C GLU A 94 -20.47 5.73 -18.56
N GLY A 95 -19.98 6.53 -17.60
CA GLY A 95 -20.15 7.98 -17.63
C GLY A 95 -21.60 8.41 -17.50
N LEU A 96 -22.32 7.88 -16.51
CA LEU A 96 -23.70 8.22 -16.21
C LEU A 96 -23.86 9.74 -15.92
N PRO A 97 -25.08 10.30 -16.01
CA PRO A 97 -25.32 11.70 -15.61
C PRO A 97 -25.22 11.88 -14.09
N PHE A 98 -24.90 13.10 -13.65
CA PHE A 98 -24.96 13.48 -12.24
C PHE A 98 -26.42 13.50 -11.74
N PRO A 99 -26.72 12.99 -10.52
CA PRO A 99 -25.79 12.43 -9.53
C PRO A 99 -25.56 10.91 -9.64
N MET A 100 -26.24 10.22 -10.56
CA MET A 100 -26.21 8.76 -10.66
C MET A 100 -24.80 8.19 -10.85
N ASN A 101 -23.94 8.88 -11.61
CA ASN A 101 -22.55 8.47 -11.81
C ASN A 101 -21.76 8.37 -10.51
N ILE A 102 -21.89 9.39 -9.65
CA ILE A 102 -21.15 9.45 -8.39
C ILE A 102 -21.62 8.32 -7.47
N LEU A 103 -22.93 8.09 -7.40
CA LEU A 103 -23.50 7.01 -6.58
C LEU A 103 -23.08 5.64 -7.10
N ALA A 104 -23.07 5.42 -8.42
CA ALA A 104 -22.65 4.16 -9.03
C ALA A 104 -21.15 3.88 -8.80
N ILE A 105 -20.30 4.88 -8.99
CA ILE A 105 -18.86 4.82 -8.70
C ILE A 105 -18.62 4.52 -7.21
N TYR A 106 -19.34 5.20 -6.31
CA TYR A 106 -19.21 4.97 -4.87
C TYR A 106 -19.62 3.55 -4.48
N ASN A 107 -20.84 3.12 -4.85
CA ASN A 107 -21.37 1.81 -4.48
C ASN A 107 -20.48 0.66 -5.01
N SER A 108 -19.97 0.80 -6.23
CA SER A 108 -19.06 -0.20 -6.80
C SER A 108 -17.67 -0.18 -6.16
N SER A 109 -17.16 0.98 -5.75
CA SER A 109 -15.91 1.10 -4.99
C SER A 109 -16.04 0.49 -3.60
N GLU A 110 -17.13 0.79 -2.88
CA GLU A 110 -17.45 0.21 -1.57
C GLU A 110 -17.55 -1.32 -1.65
N ARG A 111 -18.27 -1.84 -2.65
CA ARG A 111 -18.36 -3.28 -2.88
C ARG A 111 -17.00 -3.92 -3.15
N ALA A 112 -16.17 -3.28 -3.98
CA ALA A 112 -14.82 -3.75 -4.25
C ALA A 112 -13.97 -3.80 -2.98
N PHE A 113 -13.99 -2.74 -2.17
CA PHE A 113 -13.24 -2.65 -0.90
C PHE A 113 -13.74 -3.71 0.11
N ARG A 114 -15.05 -3.93 0.22
CA ARG A 114 -15.63 -4.97 1.08
C ARG A 114 -15.13 -6.37 0.78
N MET A 115 -14.99 -6.74 -0.50
CA MET A 115 -14.45 -8.05 -0.87
C MET A 115 -13.01 -8.23 -0.33
N TRP A 116 -12.20 -7.18 -0.43
CA TRP A 116 -10.84 -7.20 0.10
C TRP A 116 -10.80 -7.25 1.63
N TYR A 117 -11.70 -6.53 2.29
CA TYR A 117 -11.83 -6.58 3.74
C TYR A 117 -12.30 -7.94 4.24
N ALA A 118 -13.14 -8.66 3.47
CA ALA A 118 -13.50 -10.03 3.77
C ALA A 118 -12.26 -10.95 3.75
N GLN A 119 -11.38 -10.83 2.74
CA GLN A 119 -10.11 -11.57 2.73
C GLN A 119 -9.21 -11.20 3.93
N CYS A 120 -9.20 -9.93 4.34
CA CYS A 120 -8.47 -9.53 5.55
C CYS A 120 -9.06 -10.17 6.82
N ARG A 121 -10.39 -10.27 6.92
CA ARG A 121 -11.08 -10.94 8.02
C ARG A 121 -10.76 -12.44 8.04
N ASP A 122 -10.66 -13.07 6.87
CA ASP A 122 -10.29 -14.49 6.75
C ASP A 122 -8.85 -14.74 7.23
N LEU A 123 -7.92 -13.83 6.93
CA LEU A 123 -6.56 -13.86 7.49
C LEU A 123 -6.59 -13.89 9.02
N PHE A 124 -7.31 -12.96 9.66
CA PHE A 124 -7.40 -12.90 11.11
C PHE A 124 -8.24 -14.02 11.74
N SER A 125 -9.04 -14.73 10.94
CA SER A 125 -9.77 -15.93 11.37
C SER A 125 -8.91 -17.20 11.28
N SER A 126 -7.84 -17.18 10.49
CA SER A 126 -6.93 -18.32 10.31
C SER A 126 -5.92 -18.43 11.46
N LYS A 127 -6.28 -19.22 12.49
CA LYS A 127 -5.41 -19.50 13.64
C LYS A 127 -4.04 -20.04 13.25
N GLU A 128 -4.00 -20.95 12.27
CA GLU A 128 -2.75 -21.53 11.77
C GLU A 128 -1.85 -20.45 11.16
N THR A 129 -2.40 -19.58 10.32
CA THR A 129 -1.64 -18.49 9.70
C THR A 129 -1.12 -17.53 10.76
N LEU A 130 -1.97 -17.07 11.69
CA LEU A 130 -1.54 -16.16 12.76
C LEU A 130 -0.49 -16.80 13.68
N GLN A 131 -0.60 -18.09 13.97
CA GLN A 131 0.41 -18.81 14.76
C GLN A 131 1.77 -18.83 14.03
N TYR A 132 1.77 -19.14 12.73
CA TYR A 132 2.99 -19.07 11.92
C TYR A 132 3.61 -17.67 11.93
N LEU A 133 2.80 -16.63 11.74
CA LEU A 133 3.27 -15.24 11.70
C LEU A 133 3.89 -14.80 13.04
N ASN A 134 3.23 -15.12 14.16
CA ASN A 134 3.72 -14.82 15.50
C ASN A 134 5.05 -15.52 15.83
N GLN A 135 5.25 -16.74 15.32
CA GLN A 135 6.46 -17.53 15.58
C GLN A 135 7.63 -17.17 14.65
N SER A 136 7.36 -16.44 13.57
CA SER A 136 8.35 -16.20 12.51
C SER A 136 9.36 -15.08 12.79
N SER A 137 9.17 -14.29 13.86
CA SER A 137 10.10 -13.24 14.31
C SER A 137 10.53 -12.28 13.19
N PHE A 138 9.56 -11.60 12.58
CA PHE A 138 9.82 -10.57 11.57
C PHE A 138 10.36 -9.29 12.19
N ASP A 139 11.17 -8.54 11.43
CA ASP A 139 11.71 -7.23 11.84
C ASP A 139 10.81 -6.07 11.42
N ALA A 140 10.13 -6.19 10.27
CA ALA A 140 9.22 -5.17 9.76
C ALA A 140 8.21 -5.74 8.76
N VAL A 141 7.12 -4.99 8.54
CA VAL A 141 6.13 -5.27 7.50
C VAL A 141 6.28 -4.30 6.34
N LEU A 142 6.41 -4.80 5.11
CA LEU A 142 6.31 -4.01 3.88
C LEU A 142 4.93 -4.22 3.27
N THR A 143 4.12 -3.17 3.15
CA THR A 143 2.73 -3.32 2.72
C THR A 143 2.26 -2.26 1.73
N ASP A 144 1.37 -2.66 0.83
CA ASP A 144 0.54 -1.70 0.09
C ASP A 144 -0.62 -1.26 0.99
N PRO A 145 -0.74 0.04 1.30
CA PRO A 145 -1.61 0.48 2.37
C PRO A 145 -3.05 0.75 1.90
N ILE A 146 -3.38 0.61 0.60
CA ILE A 146 -4.71 0.98 0.06
C ILE A 146 -5.89 0.31 0.78
N LEU A 147 -5.69 -0.91 1.28
CA LEU A 147 -6.70 -1.70 2.01
C LEU A 147 -6.47 -1.76 3.52
N ILE A 148 -5.44 -1.11 4.06
CA ILE A 148 -5.10 -1.01 5.50
C ILE A 148 -4.77 -2.35 6.21
N CYS A 149 -5.14 -3.50 5.65
CA CYS A 149 -4.96 -4.82 6.26
C CYS A 149 -3.51 -5.10 6.73
N GLY A 150 -2.50 -4.72 5.94
CA GLY A 150 -1.11 -4.88 6.34
C GLY A 150 -0.69 -3.98 7.50
N ALA A 151 -1.26 -2.77 7.62
CA ALA A 151 -1.04 -1.89 8.77
C ALA A 151 -1.69 -2.48 10.04
N THR A 152 -2.90 -3.03 9.91
CA THR A 152 -3.58 -3.76 10.99
C THR A 152 -2.76 -4.95 11.46
N LEU A 153 -2.24 -5.75 10.52
CA LEU A 153 -1.40 -6.90 10.84
C LEU A 153 -0.07 -6.49 11.48
N ALA A 154 0.56 -5.42 11.00
CA ALA A 154 1.78 -4.90 11.62
C ALA A 154 1.54 -4.47 13.07
N ASN A 155 0.43 -3.78 13.34
CA ASN A 155 0.03 -3.43 14.71
C ASN A 155 -0.25 -4.68 15.56
N TYR A 156 -0.93 -5.68 15.01
CA TYR A 156 -1.20 -6.95 15.71
C TYR A 156 0.09 -7.67 16.11
N LEU A 157 1.09 -7.69 15.22
CA LEU A 157 2.40 -8.29 15.45
C LEU A 157 3.35 -7.38 16.25
N SER A 158 2.94 -6.14 16.56
CA SER A 158 3.78 -5.11 17.19
C SER A 158 5.07 -4.81 16.42
N LEU A 159 4.97 -4.70 15.09
CA LEU A 159 6.09 -4.46 14.17
C LEU A 159 6.04 -3.07 13.55
N PRO A 160 7.21 -2.44 13.27
CA PRO A 160 7.25 -1.28 12.39
C PRO A 160 6.84 -1.69 10.98
N TYR A 161 6.24 -0.75 10.25
CA TYR A 161 5.79 -1.01 8.89
C TYR A 161 6.12 0.12 7.94
N VAL A 162 6.40 -0.30 6.70
CA VAL A 162 6.77 0.53 5.58
C VAL A 162 5.67 0.43 4.54
N PHE A 163 5.13 1.57 4.15
CA PHE A 163 4.17 1.65 3.06
C PHE A 163 4.87 1.71 1.72
N PHE A 164 4.38 0.93 0.76
CA PHE A 164 4.76 1.01 -0.64
C PHE A 164 3.53 1.32 -1.46
N MET A 165 3.39 2.57 -1.92
CA MET A 165 2.11 3.06 -2.42
C MET A 165 2.22 4.02 -3.60
N ARG A 166 1.19 4.11 -4.44
CA ARG A 166 1.08 5.15 -5.49
C ARG A 166 0.25 6.36 -5.04
N GLY A 167 -0.78 6.15 -4.24
CA GLY A 167 -1.71 7.17 -3.80
C GLY A 167 -2.79 6.56 -2.91
N PHE A 168 -3.41 7.39 -2.08
CA PHE A 168 -4.60 7.04 -1.30
C PHE A 168 -5.79 7.87 -1.80
N PRO A 169 -7.01 7.33 -1.78
CA PRO A 169 -8.23 8.13 -1.80
C PRO A 169 -8.18 9.27 -0.77
N CYS A 170 -8.86 10.37 -1.08
CA CYS A 170 -9.05 11.51 -0.16
C CYS A 170 -7.75 12.12 0.40
N ASN A 171 -6.62 12.01 -0.30
CA ASN A 171 -5.34 12.62 0.09
C ASN A 171 -4.78 12.12 1.44
N LEU A 172 -5.22 10.94 1.91
CA LEU A 172 -4.81 10.42 3.22
C LEU A 172 -3.29 10.29 3.38
N HIS A 173 -2.55 10.04 2.30
CA HIS A 173 -1.08 9.98 2.31
C HIS A 173 -0.37 11.30 2.62
N TYR A 174 -1.07 12.43 2.59
CA TYR A 174 -0.53 13.71 3.08
C TYR A 174 -1.20 14.10 4.39
N ASP A 175 -2.50 13.86 4.53
CA ASP A 175 -3.24 14.26 5.73
C ASP A 175 -2.80 13.45 6.96
N ALA A 176 -2.56 12.14 6.81
CA ALA A 176 -2.08 11.27 7.87
C ALA A 176 -0.69 11.71 8.42
N PRO A 177 0.37 11.80 7.59
CA PRO A 177 1.65 12.31 8.06
C PRO A 177 1.64 13.82 8.38
N GLN A 178 0.49 14.51 8.32
CA GLN A 178 0.33 15.94 8.61
C GLN A 178 1.14 16.84 7.67
N CYS A 179 1.29 16.43 6.41
CA CYS A 179 1.89 17.24 5.37
C CYS A 179 0.92 18.36 4.94
N PRO A 180 1.37 19.62 4.86
CA PRO A 180 0.55 20.71 4.36
C PRO A 180 0.04 20.44 2.94
N SER A 181 -1.27 20.51 2.72
CA SER A 181 -1.89 20.34 1.42
C SER A 181 -2.93 21.44 1.13
N PRO A 182 -2.50 22.70 0.89
CA PRO A 182 -3.42 23.83 0.83
C PRO A 182 -4.37 23.78 -0.37
N LEU A 183 -5.67 23.82 -0.09
CA LEU A 183 -6.75 23.73 -1.11
C LEU A 183 -6.78 24.91 -2.08
N SER A 184 -6.01 25.96 -1.81
CA SER A 184 -5.93 27.15 -2.66
C SER A 184 -5.07 26.94 -3.91
N TYR A 185 -4.17 25.96 -3.92
CA TYR A 185 -3.30 25.65 -5.07
C TYR A 185 -3.00 24.15 -5.24
N ILE A 186 -3.43 23.28 -4.31
CA ILE A 186 -3.39 21.83 -4.49
C ILE A 186 -4.77 21.36 -4.94
N PRO A 187 -4.96 21.01 -6.22
CA PRO A 187 -6.25 20.51 -6.70
C PRO A 187 -6.53 19.10 -6.14
N ARG A 188 -7.78 18.86 -5.76
CA ARG A 188 -8.30 17.56 -5.35
C ARG A 188 -8.47 16.67 -6.56
N LEU A 189 -8.38 15.37 -6.32
CA LEU A 189 -8.56 14.37 -7.37
C LEU A 189 -9.96 14.54 -8.00
N PHE A 190 -10.05 14.33 -9.32
CA PHE A 190 -11.30 14.50 -10.09
C PHE A 190 -11.85 15.93 -10.22
N SER A 191 -11.20 16.96 -9.64
CA SER A 191 -11.54 18.36 -9.94
C SER A 191 -11.09 18.80 -11.34
N PHE A 192 -10.13 18.07 -11.94
CA PHE A 192 -9.46 18.42 -13.20
C PHE A 192 -8.82 19.83 -13.22
N ASN A 193 -8.66 20.45 -12.05
CA ASN A 193 -8.00 21.73 -11.89
C ASN A 193 -6.47 21.58 -11.89
N SER A 194 -5.76 22.66 -12.22
CA SER A 194 -4.30 22.78 -12.03
C SER A 194 -3.98 23.51 -10.73
N ASP A 195 -2.70 23.80 -10.48
CA ASP A 195 -2.24 24.67 -9.39
C ASP A 195 -2.62 26.16 -9.59
N GLN A 196 -3.05 26.51 -10.80
CA GLN A 196 -3.49 27.86 -11.18
C GLN A 196 -5.03 27.92 -11.20
N MET A 197 -5.65 27.96 -10.03
CA MET A 197 -7.10 28.05 -9.87
C MET A 197 -7.61 29.49 -9.72
N THR A 198 -8.70 29.81 -10.42
CA THR A 198 -9.54 31.00 -10.16
C THR A 198 -10.21 30.91 -8.79
N PHE A 199 -10.82 32.01 -8.33
CA PHE A 199 -11.56 32.00 -7.06
C PHE A 199 -12.65 30.93 -7.02
N LEU A 200 -13.45 30.79 -8.08
CA LEU A 200 -14.53 29.78 -8.13
C LEU A 200 -13.99 28.35 -8.15
N GLN A 201 -12.90 28.09 -8.87
CA GLN A 201 -12.24 26.78 -8.85
C GLN A 201 -11.68 26.44 -7.47
N ARG A 202 -11.19 27.43 -6.71
CA ARG A 202 -10.76 27.22 -5.31
C ARG A 202 -11.93 26.88 -4.40
N VAL A 203 -13.09 27.52 -4.61
CA VAL A 203 -14.32 27.21 -3.87
C VAL A 203 -14.78 25.79 -4.19
N GLU A 204 -14.84 25.42 -5.48
CA GLU A 204 -15.13 24.05 -5.91
C GLU A 204 -14.17 23.04 -5.29
N ASN A 205 -12.87 23.31 -5.35
CA ASN A 205 -11.84 22.44 -4.79
C ASN A 205 -12.00 22.23 -3.28
N ALA A 206 -12.38 23.28 -2.55
CA ALA A 206 -12.68 23.19 -1.13
C ALA A 206 -13.95 22.38 -0.82
N LEU A 207 -14.99 22.50 -1.67
CA LEU A 207 -16.19 21.70 -1.55
C LEU A 207 -15.91 20.21 -1.80
N ILE A 208 -15.12 19.89 -2.82
CA ILE A 208 -14.68 18.51 -3.09
C ILE A 208 -13.93 17.94 -1.87
N ALA A 209 -12.97 18.70 -1.32
CA ALA A 209 -12.21 18.28 -0.15
C ALA A 209 -13.11 17.96 1.07
N PHE A 210 -14.16 18.75 1.28
CA PHE A 210 -15.13 18.50 2.35
C PHE A 210 -15.97 17.24 2.11
N LEU A 211 -16.40 17.02 0.87
CA LEU A 211 -17.19 15.83 0.50
C LEU A 211 -16.37 14.53 0.58
N GLU A 212 -15.08 14.59 0.27
CA GLU A 212 -14.15 13.46 0.38
C GLU A 212 -14.08 12.89 1.79
N LEU A 213 -14.21 13.71 2.85
CA LEU A 213 -14.23 13.23 4.23
C LEU A 213 -15.39 12.25 4.48
N VAL A 214 -16.58 12.59 3.98
CA VAL A 214 -17.77 11.74 4.13
C VAL A 214 -17.63 10.49 3.26
N TYR A 215 -17.17 10.66 2.02
CA TYR A 215 -16.96 9.57 1.07
C TYR A 215 -15.95 8.54 1.59
N CYS A 216 -14.80 8.98 2.13
CA CYS A 216 -13.76 8.06 2.57
C CYS A 216 -14.05 7.38 3.89
N ASN A 217 -14.77 8.02 4.83
CA ASN A 217 -15.17 7.33 6.06
C ASN A 217 -15.96 6.06 5.71
N GLY A 218 -17.00 6.18 4.87
CA GLY A 218 -17.79 5.02 4.45
C GLY A 218 -16.98 3.90 3.75
N LEU A 219 -15.93 4.26 2.99
CA LEU A 219 -15.05 3.27 2.34
C LEU A 219 -14.13 2.52 3.31
N TYR A 220 -13.78 3.12 4.45
CA TYR A 220 -12.81 2.57 5.40
C TYR A 220 -13.44 2.08 6.70
N ASP A 221 -14.72 2.38 6.97
CA ASP A 221 -15.40 2.01 8.22
C ASP A 221 -15.28 0.51 8.53
N ASP A 222 -15.53 -0.37 7.55
CA ASP A 222 -15.49 -1.82 7.75
C ASP A 222 -14.10 -2.33 8.17
N ILE A 223 -13.02 -1.78 7.59
CA ILE A 223 -11.65 -2.19 7.95
C ILE A 223 -11.19 -1.56 9.25
N VAL A 224 -11.64 -0.35 9.57
CA VAL A 224 -11.38 0.31 10.85
C VAL A 224 -12.07 -0.44 11.99
N GLN A 225 -13.31 -0.88 11.78
CA GLN A 225 -14.03 -1.74 12.71
C GLN A 225 -13.30 -3.08 12.90
N LEU A 226 -12.96 -3.77 11.80
CA LEU A 226 -12.19 -5.02 11.87
C LEU A 226 -10.86 -4.82 12.61
N SER A 227 -10.18 -3.72 12.36
CA SER A 227 -8.90 -3.41 13.02
C SER A 227 -9.09 -3.19 14.53
N SER A 228 -10.16 -2.53 14.94
CA SER A 228 -10.47 -2.34 16.36
C SER A 228 -10.77 -3.67 17.04
N GLU A 229 -11.54 -4.54 16.38
CA GLU A 229 -11.84 -5.91 16.83
C GLU A 229 -10.56 -6.73 16.98
N VAL A 230 -9.69 -6.74 15.98
CA VAL A 230 -8.43 -7.51 15.97
C VAL A 230 -7.45 -7.02 17.03
N LEU A 231 -7.31 -5.69 17.15
CA LEU A 231 -6.36 -5.06 18.07
C LEU A 231 -6.90 -4.94 19.50
N GLN A 232 -8.16 -5.30 19.73
CA GLN A 232 -8.84 -5.24 21.03
C GLN A 232 -8.78 -3.85 21.67
N ARG A 233 -8.85 -2.80 20.84
CA ARG A 233 -8.89 -1.40 21.23
C ARG A 233 -9.51 -0.56 20.13
N ASP A 234 -10.11 0.57 20.48
CA ASP A 234 -10.59 1.52 19.47
C ASP A 234 -9.40 2.06 18.67
N VAL A 235 -9.49 1.95 17.35
CA VAL A 235 -8.53 2.55 16.41
C VAL A 235 -9.26 3.38 15.38
N SER A 236 -8.66 4.51 15.01
CA SER A 236 -9.07 5.29 13.85
C SER A 236 -8.23 4.93 12.62
N LEU A 237 -8.72 5.31 11.43
CA LEU A 237 -7.94 5.21 10.20
C LEU A 237 -6.60 5.96 10.31
N MET A 238 -6.59 7.12 10.97
CA MET A 238 -5.38 7.92 11.17
C MET A 238 -4.40 7.23 12.12
N ASP A 239 -4.85 6.51 13.14
CA ASP A 239 -3.94 5.76 14.03
C ASP A 239 -3.13 4.70 13.25
N LEU A 240 -3.79 4.04 12.27
CA LEU A 240 -3.18 3.03 11.41
C LEU A 240 -2.29 3.62 10.31
N LEU A 241 -2.56 4.84 9.86
CA LEU A 241 -1.75 5.49 8.83
C LEU A 241 -0.56 6.26 9.43
N ASN A 242 -0.79 7.05 10.47
CA ASN A 242 0.22 7.92 11.09
C ASN A 242 1.37 7.13 11.71
N SER A 243 1.13 5.88 12.10
CA SER A 243 2.14 5.02 12.74
C SER A 243 3.09 4.34 11.74
N ALA A 244 2.92 4.57 10.43
CA ALA A 244 3.84 4.07 9.41
C ALA A 244 5.24 4.68 9.57
N SER A 245 6.26 3.82 9.62
CA SER A 245 7.65 4.24 9.84
C SER A 245 8.22 4.95 8.62
N ILE A 246 7.95 4.44 7.41
CA ILE A 246 8.42 5.00 6.13
C ILE A 246 7.30 4.91 5.09
N TRP A 247 7.18 5.95 4.27
CA TRP A 247 6.28 6.00 3.13
C TRP A 247 7.11 5.97 1.84
N LEU A 248 7.19 4.81 1.19
CA LEU A 248 7.78 4.66 -0.14
C LEU A 248 6.73 5.02 -1.19
N LEU A 249 6.85 6.23 -1.73
CA LEU A 249 5.96 6.79 -2.73
C LEU A 249 6.41 6.37 -4.12
N ARG A 250 5.62 5.53 -4.80
CA ARG A 250 5.87 5.00 -6.15
C ARG A 250 5.61 6.05 -7.25
N PHE A 251 6.13 7.25 -7.06
CA PHE A 251 6.08 8.34 -8.01
C PHE A 251 7.24 9.31 -7.77
N ASP A 252 7.54 10.10 -8.79
CA ASP A 252 8.57 11.13 -8.73
C ASP A 252 7.92 12.47 -8.36
N PHE A 253 8.60 13.27 -7.53
CA PHE A 253 8.11 14.57 -7.08
C PHE A 253 7.91 15.55 -8.25
N VAL A 254 8.58 15.35 -9.39
CA VAL A 254 8.41 16.17 -10.60
C VAL A 254 6.98 16.11 -11.17
N PHE A 255 6.24 15.03 -10.91
CA PHE A 255 4.86 14.86 -11.38
C PHE A 255 3.81 15.32 -10.37
N GLU A 256 4.23 15.91 -9.24
CA GLU A 256 3.35 16.28 -8.15
C GLU A 256 3.35 17.79 -7.93
N TYR A 257 2.25 18.29 -7.36
CA TYR A 257 2.16 19.69 -6.97
C TYR A 257 3.11 20.00 -5.81
N VAL A 258 3.72 21.19 -5.86
CA VAL A 258 4.72 21.62 -4.88
C VAL A 258 4.11 21.73 -3.49
N ARG A 259 4.49 20.82 -2.58
CA ARG A 259 4.12 20.87 -1.17
C ARG A 259 5.21 20.23 -0.30
N PRO A 260 5.34 20.66 0.98
CA PRO A 260 6.22 20.01 1.92
C PRO A 260 5.81 18.55 2.17
N VAL A 261 6.78 17.69 2.40
CA VAL A 261 6.58 16.30 2.82
C VAL A 261 7.36 15.99 4.08
N MET A 262 6.93 14.99 4.83
CA MET A 262 7.66 14.54 6.02
C MET A 262 8.96 13.83 5.65
N PRO A 263 10.01 13.88 6.50
CA PRO A 263 11.31 13.26 6.21
C PRO A 263 11.26 11.75 5.96
N ASN A 264 10.25 11.06 6.49
CA ASN A 264 10.05 9.63 6.30
C ASN A 264 9.25 9.29 5.02
N MET A 265 8.91 10.29 4.19
CA MET A 265 8.30 10.10 2.88
C MET A 265 9.37 10.12 1.79
N VAL A 266 9.58 8.98 1.15
CA VAL A 266 10.66 8.76 0.19
C VAL A 266 10.07 8.47 -1.19
N PHE A 267 10.38 9.34 -2.14
CA PHE A 267 9.98 9.19 -3.54
C PHE A 267 10.84 8.13 -4.22
N VAL A 268 10.22 7.01 -4.61
CA VAL A 268 10.84 5.88 -5.31
C VAL A 268 10.21 5.69 -6.69
N GLY A 269 9.99 6.80 -7.40
CA GLY A 269 9.51 6.82 -8.77
C GLY A 269 10.38 6.02 -9.75
N GLY A 270 9.82 5.69 -10.91
CA GLY A 270 10.55 4.99 -11.99
C GLY A 270 10.60 3.46 -11.86
N ILE A 271 10.02 2.87 -10.81
CA ILE A 271 9.85 1.42 -10.67
C ILE A 271 8.77 0.97 -11.67
N ASN A 272 9.20 0.29 -12.72
CA ASN A 272 8.34 -0.21 -13.79
C ASN A 272 8.41 -1.73 -13.90
N CYS A 273 7.30 -2.35 -14.32
CA CYS A 273 7.14 -3.80 -14.44
C CYS A 273 7.84 -4.38 -15.69
N VAL A 274 8.23 -3.54 -16.65
CA VAL A 274 8.83 -3.95 -17.92
C VAL A 274 10.35 -4.07 -17.77
N GLN A 275 10.89 -5.24 -18.15
CA GLN A 275 12.34 -5.41 -18.24
C GLN A 275 12.92 -4.46 -19.29
N LYS A 276 13.98 -3.73 -18.93
CA LYS A 276 14.70 -2.86 -19.85
C LYS A 276 15.16 -3.67 -21.07
N LYS A 277 14.63 -3.35 -22.25
CA LYS A 277 15.25 -3.79 -23.50
C LYS A 277 16.53 -2.97 -23.70
N PRO A 278 17.63 -3.57 -24.17
CA PRO A 278 18.77 -2.79 -24.64
C PRO A 278 18.29 -1.83 -25.71
N LEU A 279 18.78 -0.59 -25.69
CA LEU A 279 18.58 0.32 -26.81
C LEU A 279 19.22 -0.32 -28.03
N SER A 280 18.49 -0.38 -29.16
CA SER A 280 19.09 -0.73 -30.44
C SER A 280 20.22 0.25 -30.71
N LYS A 281 21.43 -0.27 -30.90
CA LYS A 281 22.57 0.51 -31.36
C LYS A 281 22.34 1.02 -32.77
#